data_AF-A0A4U6P3D4-F1
#
_entry.id   AF-A0A4U6P3D4-F1
#
_cell.length_a   1.000
_cell.length_b   1.000
_cell.length_c   1.000
_cell.angle_alpha   90.00
_cell.angle_beta   90.00
_cell.angle_gamma   90.00
#
_symmetry.space_group_name_H-M   'P 1'
#
loop_
_entity.id
_entity.type
_entity.pdbx_description
1 polymer ?
#
loop_
_entity_poly.entity_id
_entity_poly.type
_entity_poly.pdbx_seq_one_letter_code
_entity_poly.pdbx_strand_id
1 'polypeptide(L)' 'MITPHEAARIQGFPDWFDFEPPHMPVKRKNLAKWIGDAVHPVLGYAVGLSILAALEETVVADLEDAA' A
#
# COMPACT_ATOMS: atom_id res chain seq x y z
N MET A 1 -20.00 -7.18 13.93
CA MET A 1 -19.53 -6.41 12.76
C MET A 1 -18.35 -5.58 13.21
N ILE A 2 -17.21 -5.64 12.52
CA ILE A 2 -16.04 -4.82 12.87
C ILE A 2 -16.23 -3.36 12.40
N THR A 3 -15.57 -2.44 13.07
CA THR A 3 -15.48 -1.02 12.71
C THR A 3 -14.52 -0.83 11.53
N PRO A 4 -14.66 0.25 10.74
CA PRO A 4 -13.68 0.58 9.69
C PRO A 4 -12.26 0.68 10.22
N HIS A 5 -12.08 1.22 11.43
CA HIS A 5 -10.78 1.31 12.07
C HIS A 5 -10.19 -0.07 12.40
N GLU A 6 -11.00 -1.00 12.93
CA GLU A 6 -10.57 -2.38 13.15
C GLU A 6 -10.25 -3.11 11.83
N ALA A 7 -11.06 -2.90 10.78
CA ALA A 7 -10.79 -3.45 9.45
C ALA A 7 -9.49 -2.91 8.86
N ALA A 8 -9.21 -1.61 9.04
CA ALA A 8 -7.98 -0.97 8.58
C ALA A 8 -6.74 -1.56 9.29
N ARG A 9 -6.84 -1.81 10.61
CA ARG A 9 -5.78 -2.50 11.37
C ARG A 9 -5.55 -3.92 10.88
N ILE A 10 -6.62 -4.68 10.61
CA ILE A 10 -6.51 -6.03 10.03
C ILE A 10 -5.82 -5.99 8.67
N GLN A 11 -6.11 -4.98 7.86
CA GLN A 11 -5.47 -4.77 6.56
C GLN A 11 -4.05 -4.20 6.66
N GLY A 12 -3.57 -3.88 7.86
CA GLY A 12 -2.22 -3.37 8.12
C GLY A 12 -2.01 -1.89 7.84
N PHE A 13 -3.09 -1.10 7.78
CA PHE A 13 -2.96 0.35 7.78
C PHE A 13 -2.59 0.86 9.19
N PRO A 14 -1.73 1.89 9.28
CA PRO A 14 -1.40 2.50 10.55
C PRO A 14 -2.57 3.35 11.07
N ASP A 15 -2.71 3.44 12.40
CA ASP A 15 -3.83 4.14 13.06
C ASP A 15 -3.95 5.63 12.70
N TRP A 16 -2.86 6.26 12.25
CA TRP A 16 -2.86 7.66 11.83
C TRP A 16 -3.33 7.86 10.38
N PHE A 17 -3.55 6.79 9.61
CA PHE A 17 -3.98 6.89 8.22
C PHE A 17 -5.46 7.26 8.15
N ASP A 18 -5.74 8.43 7.61
CA ASP A 18 -7.10 8.92 7.44
C ASP A 18 -7.64 8.60 6.03
N PHE A 19 -8.75 7.87 5.99
CA PHE A 19 -9.46 7.52 4.75
C PHE A 19 -10.48 8.59 4.34
N GLU A 20 -10.68 9.63 5.16
CA GLU A 20 -11.60 10.74 4.93
C GLU A 20 -10.82 12.01 4.58
N PRO A 21 -10.55 12.28 3.29
CA PRO A 21 -9.84 13.50 2.91
C PRO A 21 -10.65 14.76 3.28
N PRO A 22 -9.97 15.91 3.49
CA PRO A 22 -10.63 17.14 3.91
C PRO A 22 -11.81 17.50 3.00
N HIS A 23 -12.92 17.88 3.62
CA HIS A 23 -14.16 18.32 2.96
C HIS A 23 -14.89 17.25 2.11
N MET A 24 -14.55 15.97 2.26
CA MET A 24 -15.26 14.88 1.59
C MET A 24 -15.95 13.98 2.62
N PRO A 25 -17.28 14.08 2.83
CA PRO A 25 -17.97 13.20 3.76
C PRO A 25 -17.95 11.74 3.26
N VAL A 26 -17.33 10.83 4.02
CA VAL A 26 -17.21 9.43 3.62
C VAL A 26 -18.28 8.56 4.30
N LYS A 27 -19.07 7.86 3.49
CA LYS A 27 -20.05 6.89 4.00
C LYS A 27 -19.33 5.63 4.48
N ARG A 28 -19.82 5.03 5.57
CA ARG A 28 -19.30 3.76 6.11
C ARG A 28 -19.20 2.62 5.07
N LYS A 29 -20.13 2.55 4.12
CA LYS A 29 -20.10 1.58 3.01
C LYS A 29 -18.89 1.77 2.09
N ASN A 30 -18.48 3.02 1.86
CA ASN A 30 -17.31 3.34 1.05
C ASN A 30 -16.04 2.88 1.78
N LEU A 31 -15.91 3.18 3.08
CA LEU A 31 -14.78 2.73 3.89
C LEU A 31 -14.65 1.20 3.88
N ALA A 32 -15.75 0.48 4.12
CA ALA A 32 -15.74 -0.97 4.11
C ALA A 32 -15.28 -1.54 2.77
N LYS A 33 -15.70 -0.93 1.65
CA LYS A 33 -15.27 -1.33 0.31
C LYS A 33 -13.79 -1.00 0.07
N TRP A 34 -13.37 0.24 0.33
CA TRP A 34 -12.00 0.67 0.06
C TRP A 34 -10.97 -0.07 0.91
N ILE A 35 -11.25 -0.28 2.19
CA ILE A 35 -10.38 -1.05 3.09
C ILE A 35 -10.34 -2.52 2.65
N GLY A 36 -11.49 -3.11 2.28
CA GLY A 36 -11.57 -4.51 1.87
C GLY A 36 -10.93 -4.81 0.51
N ASP A 37 -11.01 -3.87 -0.44
CA ASP A 37 -10.45 -4.01 -1.79
C ASP A 37 -8.95 -3.65 -1.84
N ALA A 38 -8.39 -2.99 -0.81
CA ALA A 38 -7.00 -2.56 -0.79
C ALA A 38 -6.02 -3.74 -0.71
N VAL A 39 -4.84 -3.60 -1.31
CA VAL A 39 -3.70 -4.51 -1.05
C VAL A 39 -3.13 -4.20 0.34
N HIS A 40 -2.77 -5.24 1.09
CA HIS A 40 -2.15 -5.08 2.41
C HIS A 40 -0.83 -4.29 2.29
N PRO A 41 -0.61 -3.19 3.03
CA PRO A 41 0.58 -2.34 2.86
C PRO A 41 1.91 -3.07 3.04
N VAL A 42 1.99 -4.04 3.96
CA VAL A 42 3.19 -4.85 4.18
C VAL A 42 3.54 -5.70 2.95
N LEU A 43 2.53 -6.25 2.26
CA LEU A 43 2.73 -6.97 1.00
C LEU A 43 3.22 -6.03 -0.10
N GLY A 44 2.61 -4.85 -0.22
CA GLY A 44 3.05 -3.82 -1.16
C GLY A 44 4.49 -3.40 -0.93
N TYR A 45 4.89 -3.23 0.33
CA TYR A 45 6.27 -2.91 0.72
C TYR A 45 7.26 -4.00 0.30
N ALA A 46 6.97 -5.26 0.62
CA ALA A 46 7.84 -6.39 0.28
C ALA A 46 8.04 -6.53 -1.24
N VAL A 47 6.96 -6.45 -2.02
CA VAL A 47 7.02 -6.48 -3.48
C VAL A 47 7.79 -5.29 -4.03
N GLY A 48 7.57 -4.10 -3.47
CA GLY A 48 8.32 -2.89 -3.85
C GLY A 48 9.82 -3.04 -3.67
N LEU A 49 10.28 -3.65 -2.57
CA LEU A 49 11.70 -3.95 -2.36
C LEU A 49 12.24 -4.94 -3.39
N SER A 50 11.50 -5.99 -3.73
CA SER A 50 11.92 -6.94 -4.77
C SER A 50 12.04 -6.29 -6.13
N ILE A 51 11.10 -5.40 -6.49
CA ILE A 51 11.16 -4.63 -7.73
C ILE A 51 12.38 -3.71 -7.73
N LEU A 52 12.62 -2.98 -6.64
CA LEU A 52 13.77 -2.09 -6.55
C LEU A 52 15.09 -2.84 -6.71
N ALA A 53 15.24 -3.99 -6.05
CA ALA A 53 16.42 -4.84 -6.17
C ALA A 53 16.64 -5.32 -7.62
N ALA A 54 15.58 -5.74 -8.31
CA ALA A 54 15.67 -6.18 -9.71
C ALA A 54 16.04 -5.01 -10.65
N LEU A 55 15.53 -3.81 -10.39
CA LEU A 55 15.88 -2.62 -11.15
C LEU A 55 17.34 -2.20 -10.92
N GLU A 56 17.82 -2.26 -9.68
CA GLU A 56 19.23 -2.00 -9.36
C GLU A 56 20.15 -3.00 -10.09
N GLU A 57 19.82 -4.30 -10.10
CA GLU A 57 20.59 -5.31 -10.83
C GLU A 57 20.64 -5.03 -12.34
N THR A 58 19.51 -4.65 -12.94
CA THR A 58 19.43 -4.30 -14.37
C THR A 58 20.29 -3.09 -14.69
N VAL A 59 20.23 -2.04 -13.87
CA VAL A 59 21.01 -0.81 -14.07
C VAL A 59 22.52 -1.09 -13.97
N VAL A 60 22.95 -1.95 -13.04
CA VAL A 60 24.36 -2.35 -12.93
C VAL A 60 24.80 -3.11 -14.17
N ALA A 61 24.00 -4.06 -14.66
CA ALA A 61 24.30 -4.81 -15.88
C ALA A 61 24.44 -3.89 -17.11
N ASP A 62 23.54 -2.91 -17.28
CA ASP A 62 23.60 -1.95 -18.39
C ASP A 62 24.88 -1.08 -18.36
N LEU A 63 25.45 -0.81 -17.18
CA LEU A 63 26.70 -0.05 -17.04
C LEU A 63 27.94 -0.90 -17.33
N GLU A 64 27.92 -2.18 -16.97
CA GLU A 64 29.01 -3.12 -17.27
C GLU A 64 29.10 -3.39 -18.77
N ASP A 65 27.97 -3.47 -19.48
CA ASP A 65 27.92 -3.64 -20.94
C ASP A 65 28.40 -2.39 -21.72
N ALA A 66 28.41 -1.22 -21.08
CA ALA A 66 28.81 0.05 -21.70
C ALA A 66 30.29 0.43 -21.49
N ALA A 67 31.04 -0.32 -20.67
CA ALA A 67 32.44 -0.08 -20.30
C ALA A 67 33.42 -0.95 -21.10
#